data_AF-A0AAU7FKA3-F1
#
_entry.id   AF-A0AAU7FKA3-F1
#
_cell.length_a   1.000
_cell.length_b   1.000
_cell.length_c   1.000
_cell.angle_alpha   90.00
_cell.angle_beta   90.00
_cell.angle_gamma   90.00
#
_symmetry.space_group_name_H-M   'P 1'
#
loop_
_entity.id
_entity.type
_entity.pdbx_description
1 polymer ?
#
loop_
_entity_poly.entity_id
_entity_poly.type
_entity_poly.pdbx_seq_one_letter_code
_entity_poly.pdbx_strand_id
1 'polypeptide(L)'
;MKAKPSLIHKKLVSGMIAAGLIFYAFTAYLIYVAFQLAGQYLEEHSSPKTVLTEGLNKQVYEHIRIYYAEDEGAFVDLTIEALEQAKKRTMSVFHYEADKPLDIIYFDDKETIEQFAGIKHITGFYSDVDHMIGLYPDKREELLKKETLPLYFFNTLFIHEYAHFVFYEKVHAYKVSPVVFPLWFHEGTAEWTAYDVLNATSERFDVIPFKSLYSDQDWQESRTTYETDVYLQSYYMIYELVQLYGRDVIHEIMEETAKTSRFDRGFEQATGQRLTDFEEQFKLNYQRKNG
;
A
#
# COMPACT_ATOMS: atom_id res chain seq x y z
N MET A 1 -42.96 -5.69 68.09
CA MET A 1 -43.52 -5.33 66.77
C MET A 1 -42.47 -4.55 65.99
N LYS A 2 -41.94 -5.08 64.87
CA LYS A 2 -41.10 -4.29 63.95
C LYS A 2 -42.03 -3.50 63.02
N ALA A 3 -41.96 -2.16 63.08
CA ALA A 3 -42.75 -1.29 62.21
C ALA A 3 -42.36 -1.51 60.74
N LYS A 4 -43.35 -1.81 59.88
CA LYS A 4 -43.12 -1.91 58.43
C LYS A 4 -42.87 -0.49 57.89
N PRO A 5 -41.78 -0.25 57.14
CA PRO A 5 -41.49 1.08 56.60
C PRO A 5 -42.61 1.52 55.64
N SER A 6 -42.99 2.79 55.72
CA SER A 6 -44.08 3.37 54.93
C SER A 6 -43.76 3.29 53.43
N LEU A 7 -44.79 3.17 52.60
CA LEU A 7 -44.67 3.03 51.14
C LEU A 7 -43.89 4.21 50.50
N ILE A 8 -43.98 5.39 51.12
CA ILE A 8 -43.27 6.62 50.73
C ILE A 8 -41.76 6.47 50.96
N HIS A 9 -41.36 5.92 52.10
CA HIS A 9 -39.95 5.70 52.42
C HIS A 9 -39.29 4.69 51.46
N LYS A 10 -40.02 3.63 51.07
CA LYS A 10 -39.52 2.67 50.07
C LYS A 10 -39.34 3.31 48.68
N LYS A 11 -40.30 4.11 48.22
CA LYS A 11 -40.19 4.80 46.92
C LYS A 11 -39.04 5.83 46.91
N LEU A 12 -38.83 6.55 48.02
CA LEU A 12 -37.74 7.52 48.14
C LEU A 12 -36.36 6.83 48.11
N VAL A 13 -36.20 5.73 48.85
CA VAL A 13 -34.96 4.94 48.88
C VAL A 13 -34.70 4.30 47.52
N SER A 14 -35.71 3.72 46.86
CA SER A 14 -35.57 3.18 45.50
C SER A 14 -35.22 4.25 44.47
N GLY A 15 -35.77 5.46 44.59
CA GLY A 15 -35.44 6.59 43.71
C GLY A 15 -33.99 7.07 43.88
N MET A 16 -33.48 7.13 45.12
CA MET A 16 -32.08 7.48 45.40
C MET A 16 -31.10 6.41 44.89
N ILE A 17 -31.45 5.13 45.03
CA ILE A 17 -30.64 4.03 44.47
C ILE A 17 -30.61 4.11 42.94
N ALA A 18 -31.75 4.36 42.30
CA ALA A 18 -31.81 4.51 40.84
C ALA A 18 -30.99 5.72 40.36
N ALA A 19 -31.09 6.87 41.04
CA ALA A 19 -30.30 8.05 40.72
C ALA A 19 -28.79 7.80 40.92
N GLY A 20 -28.40 7.09 41.98
CA GLY A 20 -27.02 6.70 42.22
C GLY A 20 -26.46 5.75 41.15
N LEU A 21 -27.27 4.79 40.68
CA LEU A 21 -26.89 3.88 39.59
C LEU A 21 -26.76 4.61 38.25
N ILE A 22 -27.65 5.55 37.94
CA ILE A 22 -27.57 6.38 36.73
C ILE A 22 -26.31 7.25 36.78
N PHE A 23 -26.04 7.88 37.92
CA PHE A 23 -24.83 8.69 38.10
C PHE A 23 -23.55 7.84 37.93
N TYR A 24 -23.52 6.64 38.52
CA TYR A 24 -22.39 5.71 38.37
C TYR A 24 -22.21 5.24 36.92
N ALA A 25 -23.29 4.92 36.22
CA ALA A 25 -23.22 4.52 34.80
C ALA A 25 -22.71 5.67 33.92
N PHE A 26 -23.15 6.90 34.20
CA PHE A 26 -22.70 8.09 33.48
C PHE A 26 -21.21 8.38 33.73
N THR A 27 -20.75 8.29 34.98
CA THR A 27 -19.32 8.49 35.28
C THR A 27 -18.44 7.38 34.69
N ALA A 28 -18.88 6.12 34.73
CA ALA A 28 -18.19 5.01 34.09
C ALA A 28 -18.10 5.19 32.56
N TYR A 29 -19.18 5.67 31.93
CA TYR A 29 -19.18 5.99 30.51
C TYR A 29 -18.21 7.12 30.16
N LEU A 30 -18.18 8.21 30.96
CA LEU A 30 -17.23 9.30 30.76
C LEU A 30 -15.77 8.84 30.92
N ILE A 31 -15.49 7.99 31.90
CA ILE A 31 -14.15 7.40 32.07
C ILE A 31 -13.78 6.53 30.87
N TYR A 32 -14.70 5.69 30.39
CA TYR A 32 -14.48 4.87 29.20
C TYR A 32 -14.17 5.73 27.97
N VAL A 33 -14.96 6.77 27.71
CA VAL A 33 -14.72 7.71 26.59
C VAL A 33 -13.39 8.42 26.75
N ALA A 34 -13.04 8.90 27.95
CA ALA A 34 -11.74 9.51 28.20
C ALA A 34 -10.58 8.54 27.97
N PHE A 35 -10.73 7.26 28.32
CA PHE A 35 -9.73 6.23 28.07
C PHE A 35 -9.57 5.93 26.57
N GLN A 36 -10.66 5.91 25.82
CA GLN A 36 -10.63 5.77 24.35
C GLN A 36 -9.92 6.97 23.70
N LEU A 37 -10.27 8.19 24.11
CA LEU A 37 -9.63 9.40 23.60
C LEU A 37 -8.14 9.50 23.99
N ALA A 38 -7.79 9.11 25.21
CA ALA A 38 -6.39 9.06 25.64
C ALA A 38 -5.60 7.97 24.89
N GLY A 39 -6.23 6.81 24.62
CA GLY A 39 -5.64 5.76 23.79
C GLY A 39 -5.37 6.23 22.37
N GLN A 40 -6.36 6.85 21.72
CA GLN A 40 -6.21 7.44 20.39
C GLN A 40 -5.15 8.55 20.35
N TYR A 41 -5.13 9.43 21.35
CA TYR A 41 -4.13 10.49 21.46
C TYR A 41 -2.71 9.94 21.62
N LEU A 42 -2.54 8.93 22.47
CA LEU A 42 -1.24 8.28 22.66
C LEU A 42 -0.80 7.53 21.41
N GLU A 43 -1.68 6.76 20.76
CA GLU A 43 -1.38 6.07 19.50
C GLU A 43 -1.00 7.07 18.39
N GLU A 44 -1.71 8.19 18.27
CA GLU A 44 -1.40 9.24 17.30
C GLU A 44 -0.07 9.94 17.60
N HIS A 45 0.28 10.19 18.86
CA HIS A 45 1.51 10.89 19.25
C HIS A 45 2.72 9.97 19.47
N SER A 46 2.50 8.65 19.53
CA SER A 46 3.57 7.64 19.59
C SER A 46 3.67 6.81 18.31
N SER A 47 2.90 7.13 17.26
CA SER A 47 3.02 6.42 16.00
C SER A 47 4.43 6.68 15.41
N PRO A 48 5.11 5.65 14.88
CA PRO A 48 6.41 5.82 14.23
C PRO A 48 6.38 6.93 13.17
N LYS A 49 5.27 7.07 12.42
CA LYS A 49 5.10 8.13 11.42
C LYS A 49 5.09 9.53 12.03
N THR A 50 4.41 9.73 13.16
CA THR A 50 4.37 11.04 13.82
C THR A 50 5.76 11.47 14.24
N VAL A 51 6.55 10.55 14.79
CA VAL A 51 7.96 10.79 15.14
C VAL A 51 8.79 11.14 13.90
N LEU A 52 8.61 10.43 12.79
CA LEU A 52 9.32 10.73 11.53
C LEU A 52 8.98 12.12 10.97
N THR A 53 7.75 12.58 11.14
CA THR A 53 7.31 13.87 10.58
C THR A 53 7.49 15.05 11.52
N GLU A 54 7.91 14.81 12.77
CA GLU A 54 8.08 15.86 13.76
C GLU A 54 9.22 16.82 13.34
N GLY A 55 8.90 18.11 13.26
CA GLY A 55 9.86 19.14 12.84
C GLY A 55 10.06 19.28 11.34
N LEU A 56 9.44 18.43 10.50
CA LEU A 56 9.46 18.59 9.04
C LEU A 56 8.46 19.67 8.59
N ASN A 57 8.81 20.32 7.47
CA ASN A 57 7.85 21.14 6.75
C ASN A 57 6.81 20.25 6.07
N LYS A 58 5.62 20.83 5.81
CA LYS A 58 4.51 20.12 5.19
C LYS A 58 3.86 20.98 4.11
N GLN A 59 3.83 20.46 2.89
CA GLN A 59 3.00 20.97 1.80
C GLN A 59 1.78 20.08 1.63
N VAL A 60 0.61 20.68 1.41
CA VAL A 60 -0.62 19.95 1.05
C VAL A 60 -0.90 20.16 -0.42
N TYR A 61 -1.19 19.08 -1.12
CA TYR A 61 -1.64 19.06 -2.51
C TYR A 61 -2.80 18.05 -2.63
N GLU A 62 -4.02 18.56 -2.77
CA GLU A 62 -5.25 17.74 -2.71
C GLU A 62 -5.35 16.91 -1.42
N HIS A 63 -5.49 15.58 -1.52
CA HIS A 63 -5.51 14.64 -0.40
C HIS A 63 -4.09 14.22 0.05
N ILE A 64 -3.03 14.77 -0.56
CA ILE A 64 -1.65 14.34 -0.33
C ILE A 64 -0.91 15.36 0.53
N ARG A 65 -0.15 14.87 1.50
CA ARG A 65 0.70 15.67 2.38
C ARG A 65 2.16 15.29 2.14
N ILE A 66 2.97 16.25 1.71
CA ILE A 66 4.38 16.06 1.40
C ILE A 66 5.19 16.63 2.56
N TYR A 67 5.98 15.79 3.22
CA TYR A 67 6.84 16.13 4.34
C TYR A 67 8.30 16.18 3.89
N TYR A 68 8.99 17.28 4.19
CA TYR A 68 10.33 17.57 3.69
C TYR A 68 11.13 18.46 4.65
N ALA A 69 12.46 18.41 4.59
CA ALA A 69 13.34 19.29 5.37
C ALA A 69 13.30 20.74 4.86
N GLU A 70 13.75 21.72 5.67
CA GLU A 70 13.63 23.15 5.33
C GLU A 70 14.32 23.55 4.02
N ASP A 71 15.48 22.97 3.75
CA ASP A 71 16.28 23.19 2.54
C ASP A 71 15.84 22.32 1.34
N GLU A 72 14.81 21.50 1.52
CA GLU A 72 14.34 20.51 0.56
C GLU A 72 13.05 20.89 -0.17
N GLY A 73 12.65 22.17 -0.10
CA GLY A 73 11.42 22.65 -0.75
C GLY A 73 11.33 22.35 -2.25
N ALA A 74 12.46 22.23 -2.95
CA ALA A 74 12.47 21.86 -4.38
C ALA A 74 12.00 20.42 -4.65
N PHE A 75 12.06 19.51 -3.67
CA PHE A 75 11.50 18.17 -3.80
C PHE A 75 9.97 18.16 -3.85
N VAL A 76 9.31 19.18 -3.29
CA VAL A 76 7.86 19.31 -3.35
C VAL A 76 7.38 19.43 -4.80
N ASP A 77 7.99 20.32 -5.58
CA ASP A 77 7.64 20.51 -6.98
C ASP A 77 7.91 19.24 -7.81
N LEU A 78 9.05 18.57 -7.56
CA LEU A 78 9.37 17.29 -8.18
C LEU A 78 8.35 16.20 -7.84
N THR A 79 7.90 16.15 -6.60
CA THR A 79 6.87 15.20 -6.13
C THR A 79 5.56 15.43 -6.85
N ILE A 80 5.12 16.69 -6.96
CA ILE A 80 3.87 17.03 -7.65
C ILE A 80 3.96 16.67 -9.14
N GLU A 81 5.09 16.96 -9.80
CA GLU A 81 5.32 16.56 -11.20
C GLU A 81 5.29 15.02 -11.38
N ALA A 82 5.87 14.25 -10.46
CA ALA A 82 5.85 12.79 -10.48
C ALA A 82 4.44 12.24 -10.20
N LEU A 83 3.72 12.86 -9.26
CA LEU A 83 2.35 12.51 -8.89
C LEU A 83 1.37 12.63 -10.05
N GLU A 84 1.43 13.72 -10.81
CA GLU A 84 0.54 13.91 -11.96
C GLU A 84 0.76 12.83 -13.04
N GLN A 85 2.02 12.39 -13.23
CA GLN A 85 2.34 11.26 -14.09
C GLN A 85 1.82 9.93 -13.51
N ALA A 86 1.99 9.72 -12.20
CA ALA A 86 1.54 8.53 -11.49
C ALA A 86 0.01 8.39 -11.55
N LYS A 87 -0.75 9.47 -11.29
CA LYS A 87 -2.22 9.52 -11.43
C LYS A 87 -2.66 9.10 -12.82
N LYS A 88 -2.06 9.67 -13.86
CA LYS A 88 -2.41 9.33 -15.25
C LYS A 88 -2.15 7.85 -15.56
N ARG A 89 -0.99 7.32 -15.15
CA ARG A 89 -0.60 5.93 -15.42
C ARG A 89 -1.47 4.96 -14.64
N THR A 90 -1.64 5.15 -13.35
CA THR A 90 -2.47 4.30 -12.49
C THR A 90 -3.94 4.33 -12.88
N MET A 91 -4.50 5.49 -13.24
CA MET A 91 -5.87 5.59 -13.75
C MET A 91 -6.09 4.68 -14.96
N SER A 92 -5.13 4.64 -15.90
CA SER A 92 -5.22 3.79 -17.09
C SER A 92 -5.01 2.29 -16.83
N VAL A 93 -4.66 1.88 -15.60
CA VAL A 93 -4.50 0.46 -15.21
C VAL A 93 -5.63 -0.01 -14.33
N PHE A 94 -5.97 0.78 -13.31
CA PHE A 94 -6.89 0.37 -12.25
C PHE A 94 -8.33 0.87 -12.45
N HIS A 95 -8.53 1.81 -13.38
CA HIS A 95 -9.81 2.52 -13.57
C HIS A 95 -10.34 3.04 -12.23
N TYR A 96 -9.48 3.76 -11.53
CA TYR A 96 -9.73 4.22 -10.17
C TYR A 96 -8.99 5.51 -9.89
N GLU A 97 -9.71 6.45 -9.26
CA GLU A 97 -9.15 7.68 -8.72
C GLU A 97 -9.05 7.51 -7.21
N ALA A 98 -7.83 7.44 -6.69
CA ALA A 98 -7.59 7.41 -5.26
C ALA A 98 -7.81 8.80 -4.68
N ASP A 99 -8.46 8.86 -3.52
CA ASP A 99 -8.84 10.11 -2.85
C ASP A 99 -8.58 10.08 -1.34
N LYS A 100 -8.11 8.95 -0.78
CA LYS A 100 -7.77 8.88 0.63
C LYS A 100 -6.49 9.65 0.95
N PRO A 101 -6.36 10.18 2.17
CA PRO A 101 -5.14 10.86 2.59
C PRO A 101 -3.89 10.00 2.41
N LEU A 102 -2.86 10.54 1.76
CA LEU A 102 -1.56 9.90 1.57
C LEU A 102 -0.44 10.82 2.02
N ASP A 103 0.50 10.27 2.80
CA ASP A 103 1.70 11.00 3.23
C ASP A 103 2.90 10.61 2.38
N ILE A 104 3.63 11.59 1.87
CA ILE A 104 4.89 11.37 1.17
C ILE A 104 5.98 11.91 2.08
N ILE A 105 6.91 11.04 2.49
CA ILE A 105 7.93 11.36 3.49
C ILE A 105 9.31 11.06 2.92
N TYR A 106 10.16 12.09 2.89
CA TYR A 106 11.56 11.95 2.55
C TYR A 106 12.38 11.53 3.76
N PHE A 107 13.16 10.46 3.61
CA PHE A 107 14.10 9.96 4.61
C PHE A 107 15.49 10.48 4.31
N ASP A 108 16.21 10.92 5.35
CA ASP A 108 17.55 11.50 5.24
C ASP A 108 18.66 10.50 4.99
N ASP A 109 18.46 9.26 5.43
CA ASP A 109 19.45 8.22 5.30
C ASP A 109 18.82 6.85 5.04
N LYS A 110 19.63 5.98 4.46
CA LYS A 110 19.25 4.64 4.07
C LYS A 110 18.95 3.73 5.28
N GLU A 111 19.62 3.91 6.40
CA GLU A 111 19.43 3.05 7.57
C GLU A 111 18.05 3.30 8.19
N THR A 112 17.63 4.56 8.29
CA THR A 112 16.32 4.94 8.83
C THR A 112 15.17 4.42 7.98
N ILE A 113 15.25 4.54 6.63
CA ILE A 113 14.18 4.00 5.75
C ILE A 113 14.11 2.48 5.82
N GLU A 114 15.25 1.79 5.83
CA GLU A 114 15.29 0.32 5.92
C GLU A 114 14.77 -0.17 7.29
N GLN A 115 15.12 0.52 8.38
CA GLN A 115 14.63 0.21 9.72
C GLN A 115 13.12 0.42 9.83
N PHE A 116 12.60 1.51 9.28
CA PHE A 116 11.17 1.79 9.31
C PHE A 116 10.36 0.79 8.49
N ALA A 117 10.81 0.51 7.26
CA ALA A 117 10.14 -0.44 6.37
C ALA A 117 10.32 -1.90 6.80
N GLY A 118 11.38 -2.22 7.55
CA GLY A 118 11.75 -3.60 7.88
C GLY A 118 12.33 -4.39 6.70
N ILE A 119 12.71 -3.70 5.61
CA ILE A 119 13.22 -4.30 4.37
C ILE A 119 14.59 -3.68 4.05
N LYS A 120 15.57 -4.53 3.72
CA LYS A 120 16.91 -4.08 3.34
C LYS A 120 17.01 -3.73 1.85
N HIS A 121 17.94 -2.84 1.54
CA HIS A 121 18.30 -2.41 0.20
C HIS A 121 17.17 -1.74 -0.58
N ILE A 122 16.35 -0.94 0.10
CA ILE A 122 15.26 -0.18 -0.50
C ILE A 122 15.63 1.30 -0.63
N THR A 123 14.99 1.96 -1.60
CA THR A 123 15.03 3.42 -1.79
C THR A 123 13.64 4.04 -1.74
N GLY A 124 12.58 3.23 -1.70
CA GLY A 124 11.21 3.64 -1.45
C GLY A 124 10.37 2.47 -0.96
N PHE A 125 9.19 2.79 -0.40
CA PHE A 125 8.15 1.83 -0.05
C PHE A 125 6.80 2.52 0.12
N TYR A 126 5.71 1.79 -0.10
CA TYR A 126 4.36 2.14 0.32
C TYR A 126 3.94 1.33 1.55
N SER A 127 3.30 1.98 2.53
CA SER A 127 2.64 1.35 3.68
C SER A 127 1.14 1.59 3.61
N ASP A 128 0.36 0.52 3.46
CA ASP A 128 -1.11 0.57 3.52
C ASP A 128 -1.63 0.88 4.93
N VAL A 129 -0.90 0.45 5.96
CA VAL A 129 -1.29 0.67 7.36
C VAL A 129 -1.11 2.13 7.76
N ASP A 130 0.01 2.74 7.37
CA ASP A 130 0.34 4.11 7.73
C ASP A 130 -0.17 5.14 6.71
N HIS A 131 -0.69 4.66 5.57
CA HIS A 131 -1.06 5.47 4.40
C HIS A 131 0.07 6.43 4.02
N MET A 132 1.24 5.88 3.72
CA MET A 132 2.41 6.67 3.35
C MET A 132 3.28 6.03 2.27
N ILE A 133 3.95 6.87 1.50
CA ILE A 133 5.11 6.54 0.69
C ILE A 133 6.35 7.11 1.37
N GLY A 134 7.30 6.25 1.69
CA GLY A 134 8.64 6.66 2.13
C GLY A 134 9.60 6.71 0.95
N LEU A 135 10.43 7.74 0.86
CA LEU A 135 11.40 7.92 -0.23
C LEU A 135 12.79 8.27 0.32
N TYR A 136 13.81 7.58 -0.19
CA TYR A 136 15.23 7.90 0.02
C TYR A 136 15.90 8.14 -1.34
N PRO A 137 15.92 9.40 -1.84
CA PRO A 137 16.61 9.75 -3.07
C PRO A 137 18.13 9.75 -2.85
N ASP A 138 18.81 8.65 -3.19
CA ASP A 138 20.26 8.48 -2.98
C ASP A 138 21.14 9.45 -3.77
N LYS A 139 20.61 10.07 -4.83
CA LYS A 139 21.25 11.09 -5.68
C LYS A 139 20.54 12.45 -5.57
N ARG A 140 20.40 12.96 -4.34
CA ARG A 140 19.66 14.20 -4.04
C ARG A 140 20.11 15.37 -4.91
N GLU A 141 21.41 15.64 -4.99
CA GLU A 141 21.93 16.81 -5.71
C GLU A 141 21.64 16.74 -7.21
N GLU A 142 21.89 15.58 -7.85
CA GLU A 142 21.63 15.40 -9.27
C GLU A 142 20.13 15.38 -9.60
N LEU A 143 19.31 14.82 -8.70
CA LEU A 143 17.86 14.85 -8.82
C LEU A 143 17.31 16.28 -8.75
N LEU A 144 17.81 17.11 -7.83
CA LEU A 144 17.43 18.53 -7.72
C LEU A 144 17.86 19.34 -8.95
N LYS A 145 18.94 18.96 -9.62
CA LYS A 145 19.35 19.52 -10.92
C LYS A 145 18.52 18.99 -12.09
N LYS A 146 17.54 18.12 -11.84
CA LYS A 146 16.72 17.43 -12.86
C LYS A 146 17.57 16.70 -13.89
N GLU A 147 18.69 16.09 -13.48
CA GLU A 147 19.49 15.26 -14.37
C GLU A 147 18.67 14.08 -14.89
N THR A 148 18.81 13.75 -16.18
CA THR A 148 17.91 12.83 -16.88
C THR A 148 17.77 11.47 -16.20
N LEU A 149 18.86 10.83 -15.80
CA LEU A 149 18.83 9.49 -15.20
C LEU A 149 18.30 9.51 -13.75
N PRO A 150 18.82 10.34 -12.83
CA PRO A 150 18.25 10.48 -11.48
C PRO A 150 16.75 10.83 -11.49
N LEU A 151 16.33 11.77 -12.34
CA LEU A 151 14.92 12.13 -12.48
C LEU A 151 14.07 10.99 -13.01
N TYR A 152 14.60 10.23 -13.99
CA TYR A 152 13.92 9.03 -14.51
C TYR A 152 13.72 7.99 -13.41
N PHE A 153 14.77 7.64 -12.65
CA PHE A 153 14.66 6.65 -11.57
C PHE A 153 13.75 7.11 -10.44
N PHE A 154 13.80 8.40 -10.08
CA PHE A 154 12.88 8.97 -9.10
C PHE A 154 11.43 8.86 -9.55
N ASN A 155 11.12 9.26 -10.79
CA ASN A 155 9.76 9.17 -11.32
C ASN A 155 9.29 7.71 -11.39
N THR A 156 10.13 6.79 -11.86
CA THR A 156 9.80 5.36 -11.92
C THR A 156 9.51 4.80 -10.53
N LEU A 157 10.38 5.04 -9.54
CA LEU A 157 10.16 4.64 -8.16
C LEU A 157 8.85 5.23 -7.60
N PHE A 158 8.63 6.53 -7.80
CA PHE A 158 7.43 7.20 -7.31
C PHE A 158 6.15 6.59 -7.91
N ILE A 159 6.14 6.35 -9.23
CA ILE A 159 4.99 5.73 -9.91
C ILE A 159 4.76 4.30 -9.39
N HIS A 160 5.82 3.54 -9.13
CA HIS A 160 5.75 2.19 -8.55
C HIS A 160 5.03 2.25 -7.18
N GLU A 161 5.51 3.07 -6.25
CA GLU A 161 4.92 3.15 -4.91
C GLU A 161 3.50 3.73 -4.94
N TYR A 162 3.23 4.68 -5.83
CA TYR A 162 1.88 5.22 -6.01
C TYR A 162 0.93 4.18 -6.64
N ALA A 163 1.43 3.27 -7.48
CA ALA A 163 0.63 2.17 -8.01
C ALA A 163 0.21 1.20 -6.89
N HIS A 164 1.07 0.94 -5.89
CA HIS A 164 0.67 0.20 -4.68
C HIS A 164 -0.45 0.92 -3.94
N PHE A 165 -0.32 2.22 -3.68
CA PHE A 165 -1.39 3.01 -3.05
C PHE A 165 -2.74 2.85 -3.76
N VAL A 166 -2.77 3.07 -5.08
CA VAL A 166 -4.01 2.95 -5.87
C VAL A 166 -4.54 1.50 -5.90
N PHE A 167 -3.65 0.51 -5.96
CA PHE A 167 -4.03 -0.91 -5.88
C PHE A 167 -4.74 -1.23 -4.58
N TYR A 168 -4.15 -0.87 -3.43
CA TYR A 168 -4.71 -1.14 -2.12
C TYR A 168 -6.03 -0.38 -1.92
N GLU A 169 -6.09 0.90 -2.30
CA GLU A 169 -7.33 1.69 -2.31
C GLU A 169 -8.46 0.98 -3.08
N LYS A 170 -8.16 0.45 -4.28
CA LYS A 170 -9.13 -0.26 -5.11
C LYS A 170 -9.58 -1.57 -4.47
N VAL A 171 -8.65 -2.33 -3.91
CA VAL A 171 -8.93 -3.59 -3.19
C VAL A 171 -9.84 -3.33 -1.98
N HIS A 172 -9.55 -2.28 -1.21
CA HIS A 172 -10.38 -1.86 -0.08
C HIS A 172 -11.76 -1.38 -0.53
N ALA A 173 -11.87 -0.70 -1.67
CA ALA A 173 -13.16 -0.30 -2.26
C ALA A 173 -14.02 -1.53 -2.64
N TYR A 174 -13.39 -2.62 -3.06
CA TYR A 174 -14.03 -3.92 -3.27
C TYR A 174 -14.33 -4.69 -1.98
N LYS A 175 -13.86 -4.22 -0.82
CA LYS A 175 -14.03 -4.85 0.50
C LYS A 175 -13.47 -6.27 0.56
N VAL A 176 -12.38 -6.52 -0.15
CA VAL A 176 -11.65 -7.79 -0.11
C VAL A 176 -10.27 -7.58 0.51
N SER A 177 -9.71 -8.65 1.08
CA SER A 177 -8.38 -8.57 1.69
C SER A 177 -7.30 -8.55 0.60
N PRO A 178 -6.29 -7.66 0.69
CA PRO A 178 -5.15 -7.64 -0.24
C PRO A 178 -4.43 -8.98 -0.37
N VAL A 179 -4.40 -9.79 0.70
CA VAL A 179 -3.75 -11.11 0.71
C VAL A 179 -4.37 -12.13 -0.26
N VAL A 180 -5.54 -11.84 -0.82
CA VAL A 180 -6.15 -12.66 -1.87
C VAL A 180 -5.36 -12.53 -3.17
N PHE A 181 -4.68 -11.41 -3.39
CA PHE A 181 -3.87 -11.16 -4.57
C PHE A 181 -2.43 -11.66 -4.33
N PRO A 182 -1.85 -12.47 -5.22
CA PRO A 182 -0.46 -12.89 -5.13
C PRO A 182 0.51 -11.71 -5.23
N LEU A 183 1.66 -11.82 -4.56
CA LEU A 183 2.68 -10.77 -4.56
C LEU A 183 3.17 -10.42 -5.97
N TRP A 184 3.43 -11.44 -6.80
CA TRP A 184 3.83 -11.22 -8.19
C TRP A 184 2.84 -10.36 -8.97
N PHE A 185 1.54 -10.42 -8.64
CA PHE A 185 0.53 -9.69 -9.39
C PHE A 185 0.58 -8.21 -9.06
N HIS A 186 0.63 -7.83 -7.78
CA HIS A 186 0.66 -6.41 -7.43
C HIS A 186 2.07 -5.80 -7.63
N GLU A 187 3.15 -6.49 -7.28
CA GLU A 187 4.53 -6.03 -7.59
C GLU A 187 4.73 -5.92 -9.10
N GLY A 188 4.37 -6.96 -9.86
CA GLY A 188 4.46 -6.92 -11.31
C GLY A 188 3.61 -5.81 -11.94
N THR A 189 2.44 -5.51 -11.36
CA THR A 189 1.57 -4.43 -11.84
C THR A 189 2.16 -3.06 -11.52
N ALA A 190 2.74 -2.89 -10.34
CA ALA A 190 3.44 -1.67 -9.95
C ALA A 190 4.65 -1.42 -10.86
N GLU A 191 5.49 -2.44 -11.08
CA GLU A 191 6.62 -2.37 -12.01
C GLU A 191 6.14 -2.04 -13.43
N TRP A 192 5.13 -2.76 -13.94
CA TRP A 192 4.63 -2.54 -15.30
C TRP A 192 4.00 -1.16 -15.49
N THR A 193 3.38 -0.61 -14.44
CA THR A 193 2.82 0.75 -14.45
C THR A 193 3.92 1.81 -14.43
N ALA A 194 5.00 1.56 -13.69
CA ALA A 194 6.14 2.45 -13.53
C ALA A 194 7.03 2.50 -14.78
N TYR A 195 7.32 1.36 -15.40
CA TYR A 195 8.16 1.33 -16.59
C TYR A 195 7.45 1.89 -17.83
N ASP A 196 8.17 2.74 -18.56
CA ASP A 196 7.80 3.04 -19.95
C ASP A 196 8.37 1.94 -20.86
N VAL A 197 7.74 1.71 -22.03
CA VAL A 197 8.00 0.59 -22.98
C VAL A 197 9.47 0.49 -23.41
N LEU A 198 10.27 1.53 -23.17
CA LEU A 198 11.67 1.65 -23.56
C LEU A 198 12.67 0.75 -22.80
N ASN A 199 12.27 0.10 -21.70
CA ASN A 199 13.20 -0.63 -20.82
C ASN A 199 12.89 -2.12 -20.62
N ALA A 200 12.22 -2.79 -21.58
CA ALA A 200 12.23 -4.26 -21.59
C ALA A 200 13.66 -4.75 -21.86
N THR A 201 14.49 -4.84 -20.81
CA THR A 201 15.86 -5.34 -20.91
C THR A 201 15.81 -6.81 -21.29
N SER A 202 16.60 -7.22 -22.27
CA SER A 202 16.74 -8.61 -22.70
C SER A 202 17.47 -9.47 -21.67
N GLU A 203 17.22 -9.23 -20.39
CA GLU A 203 17.80 -9.96 -19.28
C GLU A 203 17.20 -11.35 -19.24
N ARG A 204 18.08 -12.34 -19.14
CA ARG A 204 17.76 -13.76 -19.10
C ARG A 204 17.66 -14.18 -17.63
N PHE A 205 16.54 -14.74 -17.24
CA PHE A 205 16.36 -15.37 -15.93
C PHE A 205 15.67 -16.73 -16.04
N ASP A 206 15.82 -17.56 -15.01
CA ASP A 206 15.14 -18.85 -14.94
C ASP A 206 13.75 -18.66 -14.35
N VAL A 207 12.70 -18.95 -15.12
CA VAL A 207 11.33 -18.78 -14.64
C VAL A 207 11.08 -19.69 -13.43
N ILE A 208 10.83 -19.07 -12.27
CA ILE A 208 10.49 -19.76 -11.03
C ILE A 208 8.97 -19.93 -10.87
N PRO A 209 8.49 -20.91 -10.08
CA PRO A 209 7.06 -21.17 -9.96
C PRO A 209 6.28 -20.00 -9.36
N PHE A 210 5.09 -19.71 -9.88
CA PHE A 210 4.27 -18.57 -9.42
C PHE A 210 3.87 -18.69 -7.96
N LYS A 211 3.67 -19.93 -7.50
CA LYS A 211 3.39 -20.21 -6.08
C LYS A 211 4.52 -19.77 -5.13
N SER A 212 5.75 -19.68 -5.62
CA SER A 212 6.91 -19.19 -4.86
C SER A 212 6.97 -17.66 -4.81
N LEU A 213 6.02 -16.99 -5.46
CA LEU A 213 5.89 -15.53 -5.53
C LEU A 213 4.52 -15.08 -5.01
N TYR A 214 3.89 -15.89 -4.14
CA TYR A 214 2.52 -15.64 -3.70
C TYR A 214 2.48 -14.72 -2.47
N SER A 215 3.24 -15.02 -1.42
CA SER A 215 3.26 -14.24 -0.17
C SER A 215 4.58 -13.52 0.05
N ASP A 216 4.61 -12.57 1.00
CA ASP A 216 5.85 -11.90 1.43
C ASP A 216 6.93 -12.90 1.83
N GLN A 217 6.56 -13.96 2.56
CA GLN A 217 7.50 -14.99 2.97
C GLN A 217 8.07 -15.71 1.74
N ASP A 218 7.21 -16.16 0.82
CA ASP A 218 7.66 -16.84 -0.40
C ASP A 218 8.59 -15.94 -1.23
N TRP A 219 8.29 -14.63 -1.27
CA TRP A 219 9.07 -13.63 -1.99
C TRP A 219 10.45 -13.44 -1.40
N GLN A 220 10.56 -13.24 -0.07
CA GLN A 220 11.86 -13.09 0.60
C GLN A 220 12.69 -14.38 0.50
N GLU A 221 12.06 -15.55 0.62
CA GLU A 221 12.72 -16.85 0.38
C GLU A 221 13.21 -16.94 -1.07
N SER A 222 12.40 -16.54 -2.05
CA SER A 222 12.75 -16.58 -3.48
C SER A 222 13.91 -15.66 -3.85
N ARG A 223 13.98 -14.46 -3.26
CA ARG A 223 15.09 -13.50 -3.43
C ARG A 223 16.46 -14.04 -3.02
N THR A 224 16.49 -15.07 -2.19
CA THR A 224 17.74 -15.68 -1.69
C THR A 224 17.97 -17.10 -2.22
N THR A 225 16.89 -17.78 -2.63
CA THR A 225 16.94 -19.17 -3.12
C THR A 225 17.24 -19.25 -4.61
N TYR A 226 16.76 -18.27 -5.39
CA TYR A 226 16.90 -18.24 -6.83
C TYR A 226 17.80 -17.09 -7.26
N GLU A 227 18.54 -17.28 -8.35
CA GLU A 227 19.32 -16.23 -9.02
C GLU A 227 18.43 -15.28 -9.86
N THR A 228 17.12 -15.50 -9.85
CA THR A 228 16.15 -14.74 -10.64
C THR A 228 15.71 -13.51 -9.89
N ASP A 229 15.73 -12.37 -10.58
CA ASP A 229 15.06 -11.17 -10.11
C ASP A 229 13.54 -11.36 -10.14
N VAL A 230 12.95 -11.50 -8.95
CA VAL A 230 11.52 -11.74 -8.75
C VAL A 230 10.65 -10.56 -9.20
N TYR A 231 11.17 -9.33 -9.15
CA TYR A 231 10.49 -8.14 -9.65
C TYR A 231 10.47 -8.16 -11.17
N LEU A 232 11.61 -8.48 -11.79
CA LEU A 232 11.72 -8.59 -13.25
C LEU A 232 10.82 -9.68 -13.82
N GLN A 233 10.78 -10.86 -13.20
CA GLN A 233 9.87 -11.93 -13.62
C GLN A 233 8.41 -11.48 -13.51
N SER A 234 8.04 -10.84 -12.39
CA SER A 234 6.67 -10.36 -12.16
C SER A 234 6.25 -9.28 -13.17
N TYR A 235 7.15 -8.35 -13.51
CA TYR A 235 6.96 -7.39 -14.60
C TYR A 235 6.66 -8.10 -15.92
N TYR A 236 7.48 -9.11 -16.30
CA TYR A 236 7.30 -9.82 -17.55
C TYR A 236 6.01 -10.66 -17.59
N MET A 237 5.57 -11.18 -16.45
CA MET A 237 4.29 -11.86 -16.33
C MET A 237 3.12 -10.92 -16.61
N ILE A 238 3.11 -9.71 -16.03
CA ILE A 238 2.10 -8.69 -16.31
C ILE A 238 2.21 -8.17 -17.75
N TYR A 239 3.43 -7.99 -18.26
CA TYR A 239 3.63 -7.62 -19.65
C TYR A 239 3.01 -8.65 -20.61
N GLU A 240 3.27 -9.94 -20.43
CA GLU A 240 2.69 -11.00 -21.28
C GLU A 240 1.16 -11.03 -21.17
N LEU A 241 0.62 -10.86 -19.96
CA LEU A 241 -0.81 -10.77 -19.72
C LEU A 241 -1.45 -9.62 -20.51
N VAL A 242 -0.87 -8.42 -20.44
CA VAL A 242 -1.36 -7.25 -21.18
C VAL A 242 -1.19 -7.42 -22.69
N GLN A 243 -0.13 -8.08 -23.16
CA GLN A 243 0.04 -8.36 -24.59
C GLN A 243 -1.02 -9.32 -25.14
N LEU A 244 -1.48 -10.28 -24.33
CA LEU A 244 -2.45 -11.28 -24.75
C LEU A 244 -3.90 -10.77 -24.66
N TYR A 245 -4.23 -10.02 -23.61
CA TYR A 245 -5.60 -9.69 -23.25
C TYR A 245 -5.93 -8.19 -23.32
N GLY A 246 -4.92 -7.34 -23.54
CA GLY A 246 -5.07 -5.89 -23.48
C GLY A 246 -4.86 -5.34 -22.06
N ARG A 247 -4.77 -4.01 -21.95
CA ARG A 247 -4.44 -3.32 -20.68
C ARG A 247 -5.50 -3.52 -19.60
N ASP A 248 -6.76 -3.59 -20.01
CA ASP A 248 -7.92 -3.66 -19.10
C ASP A 248 -7.96 -4.98 -18.30
N VAL A 249 -7.24 -6.01 -18.74
CA VAL A 249 -7.19 -7.33 -18.07
C VAL A 249 -6.76 -7.24 -16.60
N ILE A 250 -5.90 -6.29 -16.24
CA ILE A 250 -5.44 -6.12 -14.86
C ILE A 250 -6.63 -5.72 -13.98
N HIS A 251 -7.41 -4.73 -14.42
CA HIS A 251 -8.62 -4.30 -13.73
C HIS A 251 -9.68 -5.41 -13.68
N GLU A 252 -9.89 -6.14 -14.79
CA GLU A 252 -10.85 -7.24 -14.87
C GLU A 252 -10.51 -8.37 -13.90
N ILE A 253 -9.23 -8.76 -13.80
CA ILE A 253 -8.77 -9.77 -12.83
C ILE A 253 -9.04 -9.30 -11.41
N MET A 254 -8.80 -8.02 -11.10
CA MET A 254 -9.11 -7.47 -9.77
C MET A 254 -10.60 -7.53 -9.47
N GLU A 255 -11.45 -7.16 -10.41
CA GLU A 255 -12.90 -7.17 -10.26
C GLU A 255 -13.45 -8.60 -10.08
N GLU A 256 -13.01 -9.56 -10.91
CA GLU A 256 -13.45 -10.95 -10.83
C GLU A 256 -12.90 -11.67 -9.58
N THR A 257 -11.68 -11.32 -9.17
CA THR A 257 -11.11 -11.79 -7.90
C THR A 257 -11.95 -11.28 -6.73
N ALA A 258 -12.38 -10.02 -6.76
CA ALA A 258 -13.24 -9.47 -5.72
C ALA A 258 -14.58 -10.19 -5.59
N LYS A 259 -15.20 -10.59 -6.72
CA LYS A 259 -16.46 -11.34 -6.75
C LYS A 259 -16.34 -12.73 -6.10
N THR A 260 -15.18 -13.36 -6.19
CA THR A 260 -14.96 -14.76 -5.79
C THR A 260 -14.10 -14.91 -4.52
N SER A 261 -13.41 -13.86 -4.09
CA SER A 261 -12.35 -13.88 -3.08
C SER A 261 -11.27 -14.92 -3.36
N ARG A 262 -11.02 -15.21 -4.65
CA ARG A 262 -10.09 -16.23 -5.11
C ARG A 262 -9.40 -15.78 -6.39
N PHE A 263 -8.12 -15.47 -6.30
CA PHE A 263 -7.36 -14.96 -7.44
C PHE A 263 -7.30 -15.94 -8.61
N ASP A 264 -7.13 -17.24 -8.35
CA ASP A 264 -7.12 -18.25 -9.41
C ASP A 264 -8.43 -18.27 -10.23
N ARG A 265 -9.56 -18.00 -9.57
CA ARG A 265 -10.87 -17.91 -10.21
C ARG A 265 -11.10 -16.58 -10.88
N GLY A 266 -10.67 -15.48 -10.26
CA GLY A 266 -10.72 -14.15 -10.87
C GLY A 266 -9.91 -14.09 -12.16
N PHE A 267 -8.70 -14.66 -12.13
CA PHE A 267 -7.84 -14.81 -13.29
C PHE A 267 -8.53 -15.58 -14.42
N GLU A 268 -9.09 -16.76 -14.11
CA GLU A 268 -9.77 -17.61 -15.10
C GLU A 268 -11.01 -16.93 -15.70
N GLN A 269 -11.79 -16.20 -14.90
CA GLN A 269 -12.96 -15.47 -15.37
C GLN A 269 -12.60 -14.32 -16.31
N ALA A 270 -11.55 -13.55 -15.98
CA ALA A 270 -11.13 -12.40 -16.79
C ALA A 270 -10.43 -12.83 -18.08
N THR A 271 -9.58 -13.86 -18.03
CA THR A 271 -8.74 -14.27 -19.18
C THR A 271 -9.32 -15.42 -20.00
N GLY A 272 -10.27 -16.18 -19.45
CA GLY A 272 -10.72 -17.45 -20.00
C GLY A 272 -9.66 -18.56 -19.95
N GLN A 273 -8.52 -18.34 -19.27
CA GLN A 273 -7.41 -19.29 -19.14
C GLN A 273 -7.15 -19.61 -17.67
N ARG A 274 -6.86 -20.88 -17.34
CA ARG A 274 -6.45 -21.23 -15.98
C ARG A 274 -5.08 -20.65 -15.68
N LEU A 275 -4.88 -20.15 -14.45
CA LEU A 275 -3.60 -19.59 -14.02
C LEU A 275 -2.41 -20.53 -14.25
N THR A 276 -2.60 -21.84 -14.04
CA THR A 276 -1.57 -22.86 -14.29
C THR A 276 -1.19 -22.99 -15.77
N ASP A 277 -2.18 -22.86 -16.66
CA ASP A 277 -1.93 -22.94 -18.10
C ASP A 277 -1.19 -21.68 -18.58
N PHE A 278 -1.51 -20.52 -17.99
CA PHE A 278 -0.78 -19.27 -18.23
C PHE A 278 0.68 -19.37 -17.74
N GLU A 279 0.92 -19.90 -16.53
CA GLU A 279 2.27 -20.11 -16.00
C GLU A 279 3.12 -21.00 -16.92
N GLU A 280 2.57 -22.13 -17.38
CA GLU A 280 3.25 -23.03 -18.32
C GLU A 280 3.56 -22.33 -19.65
N GLN A 281 2.58 -21.59 -20.18
CA GLN A 281 2.75 -20.82 -21.41
C GLN A 281 3.81 -19.72 -21.28
N PHE A 282 3.78 -18.94 -20.20
CA PHE A 282 4.75 -17.89 -19.89
C PHE A 282 6.16 -18.47 -19.87
N LYS A 283 6.36 -19.57 -19.14
CA LYS A 283 7.64 -20.26 -19.07
C LYS A 283 8.15 -20.67 -20.45
N LEU A 284 7.31 -21.29 -21.27
CA LEU A 284 7.67 -21.70 -22.63
C LEU A 284 7.98 -20.52 -23.54
N ASN A 285 7.18 -19.46 -23.47
CA ASN A 285 7.34 -18.26 -24.30
C ASN A 285 8.60 -17.49 -23.96
N TYR A 286 8.85 -17.31 -22.66
CA TYR A 286 10.04 -16.63 -22.17
C TYR A 286 11.31 -17.42 -22.55
N GLN A 287 11.32 -18.74 -22.32
CA GLN A 287 12.43 -19.61 -22.73
C GLN A 287 12.68 -19.60 -24.24
N ARG A 288 11.64 -19.53 -25.07
CA ARG A 288 11.80 -19.45 -26.53
C ARG A 288 12.38 -18.12 -27.01
N LYS A 289 11.99 -17.00 -26.38
CA LYS A 289 12.45 -15.66 -26.77
C LYS A 289 13.87 -15.38 -26.28
N ASN A 290 14.27 -15.99 -25.17
CA ASN A 290 15.51 -15.68 -24.45
C ASN A 290 16.48 -16.87 -24.33
N GLY A 291 16.15 -18.03 -24.90
CA GLY A 291 17.00 -19.24 -24.96
C GLY A 291 18.05 -19.24 -26.06
#